data_AF-A0A968BVJ1-F1
#
_entry.id   AF-A0A968BVJ1-F1
#
_cell.length_a   1.000
_cell.length_b   1.000
_cell.length_c   1.000
_cell.angle_alpha   90.00
_cell.angle_beta   90.00
_cell.angle_gamma   90.00
#
_symmetry.space_group_name_H-M   'P 1'
#
loop_
_entity.id
_entity.type
_entity.pdbx_description
1 polymer ?
#
loop_
_entity_poly.entity_id
_entity_poly.type
_entity_poly.pdbx_seq_one_letter_code
_entity_poly.pdbx_strand_id
1 'polypeptide(L)'
;MSDFQKRQECILAFMAERQLDALMLQRVSSFAWATCGAASYVNTATTTGEATLFITPSGRHLITNNIEATRLEKEEELVKQGWQFHVAPWYEGPGVADQLADGARLGADGPLPGAQDLSNDLARLRATLSPVEGQRFRTLGRLCAEAIDSAARAVRPGQTEYEISARLAYEADR
;
A
#
# COMPACT_ATOMS: atom_id res chain seq x y z
N MET A 1 5.58 -7.72 20.09
CA MET A 1 4.73 -6.85 19.27
C MET A 1 5.12 -7.03 17.81
N SER A 2 4.17 -7.40 16.95
CA SER A 2 4.41 -7.59 15.52
C SER A 2 4.66 -6.24 14.81
N ASP A 3 5.24 -6.29 13.62
CA ASP A 3 5.44 -5.09 12.80
C ASP A 3 4.12 -4.41 12.43
N PHE A 4 3.10 -5.22 12.15
CA PHE A 4 1.74 -4.75 11.91
C PHE A 4 1.17 -3.98 13.11
N GLN A 5 1.30 -4.51 14.33
CA GLN A 5 0.84 -3.81 15.55
C GLN A 5 1.52 -2.46 15.73
N LYS A 6 2.85 -2.39 15.51
CA LYS A 6 3.61 -1.12 15.57
C LYS A 6 3.08 -0.09 14.57
N ARG A 7 2.76 -0.52 13.35
CA ARG A 7 2.21 0.36 12.31
C ARG A 7 0.82 0.86 12.68
N GLN A 8 -0.04 0.00 13.22
CA GLN A 8 -1.35 0.42 13.70
C GLN A 8 -1.23 1.44 14.84
N GLU A 9 -0.35 1.21 15.82
CA GLU A 9 -0.10 2.18 16.90
C GLU A 9 0.45 3.51 16.36
N CYS A 10 1.35 3.46 15.38
CA CYS A 10 1.89 4.64 14.71
C CYS A 10 0.80 5.45 14.00
N ILE A 11 -0.13 4.77 13.30
CA ILE A 11 -1.29 5.39 12.66
C ILE A 11 -2.19 6.04 13.70
N LEU A 12 -2.51 5.34 14.79
CA LEU A 12 -3.38 5.86 15.84
C LEU A 12 -2.77 7.07 16.54
N ALA A 13 -1.46 7.05 16.81
CA ALA A 13 -0.75 8.19 17.37
C ALA A 13 -0.75 9.39 16.41
N PHE A 14 -0.54 9.14 15.12
CA PHE A 14 -0.62 10.18 14.08
C PHE A 14 -2.03 10.79 13.98
N MET A 15 -3.08 9.97 14.03
CA MET A 15 -4.46 10.44 14.07
C MET A 15 -4.75 11.29 15.31
N ALA A 16 -4.27 10.88 16.48
CA ALA A 16 -4.43 11.62 17.72
C ALA A 16 -3.72 13.00 17.66
N GLU A 17 -2.49 13.06 17.15
CA GLU A 17 -1.74 14.31 16.96
C GLU A 17 -2.48 15.29 16.04
N ARG A 18 -3.10 14.77 14.98
CA ARG A 18 -3.87 15.55 13.99
C ARG A 18 -5.32 15.76 14.37
N GLN A 19 -5.76 15.24 15.53
CA GLN A 19 -7.14 15.34 16.03
C GLN A 19 -8.19 14.80 15.04
N LEU A 20 -7.88 13.67 14.41
CA LEU A 20 -8.73 13.02 13.43
C LEU A 20 -9.63 11.98 14.11
N ASP A 21 -10.87 11.88 13.62
CA ASP A 21 -11.79 10.83 14.01
C ASP A 21 -11.68 9.61 13.07
N ALA A 22 -11.24 9.85 11.83
CA ALA A 22 -10.99 8.80 10.84
C ALA A 22 -9.84 9.16 9.89
N LEU A 23 -9.19 8.13 9.34
CA LEU A 23 -8.14 8.23 8.33
C LEU A 23 -8.46 7.34 7.13
N MET A 24 -8.46 7.93 5.94
CA MET A 24 -8.70 7.25 4.67
C MET A 24 -7.40 7.11 3.87
N LEU A 25 -7.01 5.87 3.53
CA LEU A 25 -5.79 5.59 2.78
C LEU A 25 -6.14 4.84 1.49
N GLN A 26 -6.03 5.53 0.35
CA GLN A 26 -6.32 4.98 -0.97
C GLN A 26 -5.06 4.85 -1.85
N ARG A 27 -3.97 5.57 -1.54
CA ARG A 27 -2.72 5.39 -2.29
C ARG A 27 -2.16 3.99 -2.04
N VAL A 28 -1.71 3.35 -3.11
CA VAL A 28 -1.09 2.02 -3.08
C VAL A 28 0.05 1.96 -2.06
N SER A 29 0.86 3.02 -2.01
CA SER A 29 2.00 3.11 -1.07
C SER A 29 1.59 3.22 0.40
N SER A 30 0.46 3.86 0.71
CA SER A 30 -0.05 3.97 2.07
C SER A 30 -0.76 2.69 2.48
N PHE A 31 -1.54 2.10 1.56
CA PHE A 31 -2.21 0.82 1.74
C PHE A 31 -1.21 -0.28 2.09
N ALA A 32 -0.19 -0.48 1.25
CA ALA A 32 0.84 -1.49 1.45
C ALA A 32 1.59 -1.27 2.77
N TRP A 33 1.92 -0.01 3.11
CA TRP A 33 2.58 0.30 4.37
C TRP A 33 1.70 -0.02 5.59
N ALA A 34 0.42 0.35 5.58
CA ALA A 34 -0.48 0.11 6.71
C ALA A 34 -0.80 -1.38 6.92
N THR A 35 -0.72 -2.20 5.87
CA THR A 35 -1.06 -3.63 5.86
C THR A 35 0.16 -4.56 5.89
N CYS A 36 1.37 -4.01 6.06
CA CYS A 36 2.64 -4.75 6.00
C CYS A 36 2.94 -5.44 4.65
N GLY A 37 2.42 -4.89 3.55
CA GLY A 37 2.83 -5.26 2.19
C GLY A 37 1.69 -5.63 1.24
N ALA A 38 0.42 -5.55 1.65
CA ALA A 38 -0.67 -6.00 0.80
C ALA A 38 -0.85 -5.12 -0.45
N ALA A 39 -1.23 -5.73 -1.56
CA ALA A 39 -1.43 -5.05 -2.84
C ALA A 39 -2.91 -4.66 -3.08
N SER A 40 -3.17 -3.36 -3.20
CA SER A 40 -4.48 -2.81 -3.55
C SER A 40 -4.63 -2.41 -5.02
N TYR A 41 -3.57 -2.47 -5.82
CA TYR A 41 -3.60 -2.06 -7.22
C TYR A 41 -3.93 -3.24 -8.14
N VAL A 42 -4.67 -2.94 -9.21
CA VAL A 42 -4.78 -3.80 -10.39
C VAL A 42 -3.91 -3.26 -11.52
N ASN A 43 -3.85 -1.93 -11.66
CA ASN A 43 -3.03 -1.24 -12.66
C ASN A 43 -1.76 -0.66 -12.01
N THR A 44 -0.58 -1.08 -12.46
CA THR A 44 0.70 -0.58 -11.96
C THR A 44 0.99 0.87 -12.36
N ALA A 45 0.24 1.44 -13.28
CA ALA A 45 0.35 2.84 -13.71
C ALA A 45 -0.48 3.82 -12.84
N THR A 46 -1.27 3.33 -11.89
CA THR A 46 -2.08 4.19 -11.00
C THR A 46 -1.41 4.36 -9.63
N THR A 47 -1.64 5.51 -9.01
CA THR A 47 -1.14 5.82 -7.66
C THR A 47 -2.10 5.39 -6.56
N THR A 48 -3.37 5.20 -6.89
CA THR A 48 -4.47 4.71 -6.03
C THR A 48 -4.83 3.27 -6.39
N GLY A 49 -5.29 2.52 -5.38
CA GLY A 49 -5.79 1.15 -5.55
C GLY A 49 -7.31 1.06 -5.66
N GLU A 50 -7.79 -0.17 -5.90
CA GLU A 50 -9.21 -0.57 -5.95
C GLU A 50 -9.79 -0.88 -4.55
N ALA A 51 -9.02 -0.58 -3.51
CA ALA A 51 -9.43 -0.71 -2.13
C ALA A 51 -8.89 0.44 -1.28
N THR A 52 -9.71 0.85 -0.32
CA THR A 52 -9.42 1.95 0.59
C THR A 52 -9.45 1.47 2.02
N LEU A 53 -8.40 1.76 2.78
CA LEU A 53 -8.42 1.57 4.23
C LEU A 53 -9.12 2.75 4.86
N PHE A 54 -10.10 2.47 5.72
CA PHE A 54 -10.77 3.44 6.55
C PHE A 54 -10.52 3.06 8.02
N ILE A 55 -9.74 3.88 8.71
CA ILE A 55 -9.21 3.58 10.04
C ILE A 55 -9.81 4.57 11.03
N THR A 56 -10.31 4.06 12.17
CA THR A 56 -10.80 4.86 13.29
C THR A 56 -10.06 4.45 14.57
N PRO A 57 -10.15 5.23 15.67
CA PRO A 57 -9.58 4.81 16.95
C PRO A 57 -10.09 3.46 17.47
N SER A 58 -11.29 3.04 17.04
CA SER A 58 -11.95 1.82 17.50
C SER A 58 -11.97 0.68 16.47
N GLY A 59 -11.59 0.94 15.22
CA GLY A 59 -11.88 0.02 14.12
C GLY A 59 -10.98 0.16 12.90
N ARG A 60 -10.97 -0.90 12.10
CA ARG A 60 -10.23 -1.00 10.84
C ARG A 60 -11.16 -1.56 9.79
N HIS A 61 -11.42 -0.76 8.77
CA HIS A 61 -12.39 -1.05 7.74
C HIS A 61 -11.69 -1.03 6.37
N LEU A 62 -12.10 -1.93 5.50
CA LEU A 62 -11.62 -2.04 4.13
C LEU A 62 -12.81 -1.84 3.20
N ILE A 63 -12.79 -0.75 2.44
CA ILE A 63 -13.82 -0.45 1.44
C ILE A 63 -13.28 -0.95 0.10
N THR A 64 -14.03 -1.81 -0.57
CA THR A 64 -13.65 -2.35 -1.89
C THR A 64 -14.90 -2.77 -2.66
N ASN A 65 -14.71 -3.31 -3.86
CA ASN A 65 -15.80 -3.78 -4.70
C ASN A 65 -15.90 -5.32 -4.70
N ASN A 66 -17.01 -5.82 -5.22
CA ASN A 66 -17.31 -7.25 -5.26
C ASN A 66 -16.34 -8.09 -6.11
N ILE A 67 -15.62 -7.48 -7.06
CA ILE A 67 -14.65 -8.20 -7.91
C ILE A 67 -13.27 -8.31 -7.24
N GLU A 68 -12.91 -7.37 -6.36
CA GLU A 68 -11.63 -7.37 -5.64
C GLU A 68 -11.71 -8.00 -4.25
N ALA A 69 -12.89 -8.05 -3.62
CA ALA A 69 -13.07 -8.54 -2.25
C ALA A 69 -12.50 -9.96 -2.05
N THR A 70 -12.75 -10.89 -2.98
CA THR A 70 -12.26 -12.27 -2.87
C THR A 70 -10.73 -12.33 -2.98
N ARG A 71 -10.12 -11.51 -3.85
CA ARG A 71 -8.66 -11.44 -4.01
C ARG A 71 -8.01 -10.92 -2.74
N LEU A 72 -8.51 -9.80 -2.21
CA LEU A 72 -8.02 -9.17 -0.97
C LEU A 72 -8.21 -10.07 0.27
N GLU A 73 -9.25 -10.90 0.30
CA GLU A 73 -9.45 -11.86 1.37
C GLU A 73 -8.47 -13.04 1.26
N LYS A 74 -8.34 -13.64 0.07
CA LYS A 74 -7.61 -14.91 -0.11
C LYS A 74 -6.11 -14.75 -0.33
N GLU A 75 -5.70 -13.72 -1.06
CA GLU A 75 -4.31 -13.50 -1.45
C GLU A 75 -3.59 -12.59 -0.44
N GLU A 76 -4.28 -11.54 0.02
CA GLU A 76 -3.69 -10.54 0.93
C GLU A 76 -3.99 -10.81 2.41
N GLU A 77 -4.88 -11.77 2.71
CA GLU A 77 -5.25 -12.23 4.05
C GLU A 77 -5.70 -11.12 5.02
N LEU A 78 -6.29 -10.03 4.50
CA LEU A 78 -6.63 -8.85 5.30
C LEU A 78 -7.67 -9.14 6.41
N VAL A 79 -8.52 -10.14 6.22
CA VAL A 79 -9.44 -10.60 7.29
C VAL A 79 -8.67 -11.08 8.51
N LYS A 80 -7.55 -11.80 8.33
CA LYS A 80 -6.70 -12.28 9.44
C LYS A 80 -6.01 -11.13 10.18
N GLN A 81 -5.80 -10.00 9.50
CA GLN A 81 -5.30 -8.78 10.11
C GLN A 81 -6.38 -7.99 10.87
N GLY A 82 -7.65 -8.40 10.78
CA GLY A 82 -8.79 -7.79 11.47
C GLY A 82 -9.42 -6.60 10.73
N TRP A 83 -9.28 -6.56 9.40
CA TRP A 83 -9.99 -5.60 8.56
C TRP A 83 -11.44 -6.06 8.34
N GLN A 84 -12.38 -5.16 8.57
CA GLN A 84 -13.81 -5.39 8.28
C GLN A 84 -14.12 -4.93 6.85
N PHE A 85 -14.56 -5.85 6.00
CA PHE A 85 -14.81 -5.58 4.59
C PHE A 85 -16.18 -4.94 4.39
N HIS A 86 -16.20 -3.82 3.69
CA HIS A 86 -17.40 -3.20 3.16
C HIS A 86 -17.34 -3.29 1.64
N VAL A 87 -18.20 -4.12 1.08
CA VAL A 87 -18.16 -4.51 -0.33
C VAL A 87 -19.35 -3.91 -1.06
N ALA A 88 -19.08 -3.08 -2.06
CA ALA A 88 -20.09 -2.55 -2.97
C ALA A 88 -20.00 -3.22 -4.35
N PRO A 89 -21.07 -3.25 -5.16
CA PRO A 89 -20.96 -3.59 -6.57
C PRO A 89 -20.00 -2.62 -7.29
N TRP A 90 -19.11 -3.13 -8.14
CA TRP A 90 -18.08 -2.32 -8.82
C TRP A 90 -18.62 -1.16 -9.67
N TYR A 91 -19.88 -1.25 -10.12
CA TYR A 91 -20.56 -0.22 -10.90
C TYR A 91 -21.27 0.84 -10.04
N GLU A 92 -21.35 0.62 -8.73
CA GLU A 92 -21.89 1.61 -7.80
C GLU A 92 -20.76 2.53 -7.32
N GLY A 93 -21.07 3.83 -7.23
CA GLY A 93 -20.11 4.83 -6.77
C GLY A 93 -19.72 4.69 -5.29
N PRO A 94 -18.84 5.55 -4.76
CA PRO A 94 -18.16 5.38 -3.46
C PRO A 94 -19.05 5.59 -2.21
N GLY A 95 -20.37 5.40 -2.29
CA GLY A 95 -21.33 5.81 -1.26
C GLY A 95 -21.11 5.19 0.13
N VAL A 96 -20.40 4.06 0.23
CA VAL A 96 -20.02 3.45 1.52
C VAL A 96 -19.01 4.32 2.28
N ALA A 97 -18.07 4.96 1.57
CA ALA A 97 -17.07 5.82 2.19
C ALA A 97 -17.73 7.06 2.82
N ASP A 98 -18.67 7.67 2.10
CA ASP A 98 -19.40 8.85 2.57
C ASP A 98 -20.20 8.54 3.84
N GLN A 99 -20.84 7.35 3.90
CA GLN A 99 -21.57 6.90 5.10
C GLN A 99 -20.66 6.70 6.31
N LEU A 100 -19.47 6.13 6.11
CA LEU A 100 -18.51 5.91 7.20
C LEU A 100 -17.86 7.21 7.68
N ALA A 101 -17.70 8.19 6.79
CA ALA A 101 -17.08 9.48 7.07
C ALA A 101 -18.05 10.55 7.61
N ASP A 102 -19.36 10.28 7.66
CA ASP A 102 -20.36 11.28 8.01
C ASP A 102 -20.10 11.89 9.40
N GLY A 103 -19.99 13.22 9.44
CA GLY A 103 -19.70 14.00 10.65
C GLY A 103 -18.28 13.83 11.25
N ALA A 104 -17.40 13.03 10.64
CA ALA A 104 -16.06 12.78 11.16
C ALA A 104 -15.03 13.84 10.72
N ARG A 105 -14.08 14.18 11.59
CA ARG A 105 -12.86 14.89 11.17
C ARG A 105 -11.96 13.93 10.42
N LEU A 106 -12.08 13.95 9.10
CA LEU A 106 -11.43 13.01 8.20
C LEU A 106 -10.05 13.51 7.74
N GLY A 107 -9.05 12.64 7.83
CA GLY A 107 -7.79 12.81 7.11
C GLY A 107 -7.71 11.85 5.92
N ALA A 108 -7.04 12.25 4.84
CA ALA A 108 -6.86 11.43 3.65
C ALA A 108 -5.42 11.49 3.14
N ASP A 109 -4.98 10.46 2.40
CA ASP A 109 -3.67 10.42 1.75
C ASP A 109 -3.66 11.00 0.32
N GLY A 110 -4.63 11.85 0.03
CA GLY A 110 -4.75 12.62 -1.20
C GLY A 110 -5.90 13.62 -1.11
N PRO A 111 -6.15 14.39 -2.19
CA PRO A 111 -7.22 15.36 -2.23
C PRO A 111 -8.58 14.66 -2.17
N LEU A 112 -9.34 14.91 -1.11
CA LEU A 112 -10.69 14.40 -0.90
C LEU A 112 -11.57 15.52 -0.32
N PRO A 113 -12.73 15.86 -0.92
CA PRO A 113 -13.62 16.87 -0.39
C PRO A 113 -14.02 16.59 1.06
N GLY A 114 -13.94 17.60 1.92
CA GLY A 114 -14.28 17.46 3.35
C GLY A 114 -13.21 16.81 4.22
N ALA A 115 -12.09 16.35 3.65
CA ALA A 115 -10.98 15.78 4.40
C ALA A 115 -9.75 16.70 4.43
N GLN A 116 -8.93 16.54 5.46
CA GLN A 116 -7.58 17.10 5.51
C GLN A 116 -6.65 16.25 4.62
N ASP A 117 -6.03 16.87 3.62
CA ASP A 117 -4.98 16.21 2.84
C ASP A 117 -3.69 16.09 3.67
N LEU A 118 -3.37 14.85 4.03
CA LEU A 118 -2.21 14.46 4.84
C LEU A 118 -1.18 13.69 4.02
N SER A 119 -1.26 13.72 2.69
CA SER A 119 -0.40 12.96 1.79
C SER A 119 1.09 13.14 2.07
N ASN A 120 1.54 14.38 2.32
CA ASN A 120 2.94 14.70 2.63
C ASN A 120 3.37 14.23 4.02
N ASP A 121 2.49 14.34 5.02
CA ASP A 121 2.76 13.87 6.38
C ASP A 121 2.88 12.35 6.42
N LEU A 122 1.94 11.66 5.75
CA LEU A 122 1.97 10.20 5.61
C LEU A 122 3.20 9.74 4.82
N ALA A 123 3.59 10.45 3.76
CA ALA A 123 4.83 10.12 3.04
C ALA A 123 6.06 10.17 3.97
N ARG A 124 6.15 11.17 4.87
CA ARG A 124 7.22 11.25 5.88
C ARG A 124 7.12 10.14 6.92
N LEU A 125 5.91 9.85 7.41
CA LEU A 125 5.66 8.78 8.37
C LEU A 125 6.17 7.43 7.84
N ARG A 126 5.96 7.18 6.54
CA ARG A 126 6.36 5.94 5.86
C ARG A 126 7.84 5.86 5.49
N ALA A 127 8.58 6.98 5.56
CA ALA A 127 9.98 7.02 5.14
C ALA A 127 10.94 6.38 6.16
N THR A 128 10.47 6.10 7.38
CA THR A 128 11.30 5.46 8.41
C THR A 128 11.13 3.94 8.35
N LEU A 129 12.21 3.24 8.00
CA LEU A 129 12.22 1.78 7.98
C LEU A 129 12.41 1.21 9.38
N SER A 130 11.65 0.18 9.73
CA SER A 130 11.95 -0.65 10.90
C SER A 130 13.29 -1.38 10.72
N PRO A 131 13.94 -1.88 11.79
CA PRO A 131 15.17 -2.67 11.65
C PRO A 131 15.00 -3.90 10.73
N VAL A 132 13.82 -4.53 10.76
CA VAL A 132 13.50 -5.69 9.91
C VAL A 132 13.34 -5.28 8.45
N GLU A 133 12.65 -4.17 8.18
CA GLU A 133 12.58 -3.59 6.83
C GLU A 133 13.94 -3.15 6.32
N GLY A 134 14.76 -2.53 7.17
CA GLY A 134 16.12 -2.14 6.81
C GLY A 134 16.95 -3.35 6.38
N GLN A 135 16.79 -4.49 7.07
CA GLN A 135 17.46 -5.73 6.65
C GLN A 135 16.91 -6.26 5.32
N ARG A 136 15.58 -6.28 5.14
CA ARG A 136 14.95 -6.68 3.86
C ARG A 136 15.41 -5.78 2.70
N PHE A 137 15.49 -4.47 2.92
CA PHE A 137 15.93 -3.50 1.93
C PHE A 137 17.39 -3.68 1.54
N ARG A 138 18.29 -3.98 2.50
CA ARG A 138 19.68 -4.34 2.18
C ARG A 138 19.78 -5.62 1.37
N THR A 139 19.01 -6.65 1.74
CA THR A 139 18.96 -7.91 0.97
C THR A 139 18.48 -7.65 -0.45
N LEU A 140 17.39 -6.88 -0.62
CA LEU A 140 16.88 -6.49 -1.93
C LEU A 140 17.94 -5.73 -2.74
N GLY A 141 18.59 -4.73 -2.15
CA GLY A 141 19.64 -3.96 -2.81
C GLY A 141 20.81 -4.82 -3.28
N ARG A 142 21.23 -5.81 -2.48
CA ARG A 142 22.25 -6.78 -2.89
C ARG A 142 21.79 -7.63 -4.07
N LEU A 143 20.57 -8.18 -4.02
CA LEU A 143 20.01 -9.02 -5.10
C LEU A 143 19.89 -8.22 -6.41
N CYS A 144 19.40 -6.98 -6.35
CA CYS A 144 19.34 -6.10 -7.52
C CYS A 144 20.73 -5.85 -8.12
N ALA A 145 21.74 -5.59 -7.27
CA ALA A 145 23.10 -5.36 -7.73
C ALA A 145 23.70 -6.61 -8.40
N GLU A 146 23.46 -7.80 -7.84
CA GLU A 146 23.89 -9.08 -8.41
C GLU A 146 23.25 -9.33 -9.79
N ALA A 147 21.94 -9.12 -9.92
CA ALA A 147 21.22 -9.27 -11.19
C ALA A 147 21.73 -8.30 -12.27
N ILE A 148 21.94 -7.02 -11.91
CA ILE A 148 22.47 -6.01 -12.82
C ILE A 148 23.91 -6.33 -13.24
N ASP A 149 24.79 -6.72 -12.32
CA ASP A 149 26.17 -7.08 -12.63
C ASP A 149 26.24 -8.30 -13.57
N SER A 150 25.43 -9.33 -13.30
CA SER A 150 25.32 -10.52 -14.17
C SER A 150 24.86 -10.16 -15.58
N ALA A 151 23.77 -9.38 -15.69
CA ALA A 151 23.22 -8.96 -16.97
C ALA A 151 24.23 -8.11 -17.76
N ALA A 152 24.85 -7.11 -17.10
CA ALA A 152 25.80 -6.19 -17.73
C ALA A 152 27.04 -6.92 -18.28
N ARG A 153 27.61 -7.88 -17.53
CA ARG A 153 28.78 -8.68 -17.98
C ARG A 153 28.49 -9.56 -19.19
N ALA A 154 27.23 -9.91 -19.41
CA ALA A 154 26.80 -10.76 -20.50
C ALA A 154 26.43 -9.99 -21.78
N VAL A 155 26.35 -8.65 -21.73
CA VAL A 155 26.04 -7.81 -22.90
C VAL A 155 27.16 -7.90 -23.95
N ARG A 156 26.79 -7.99 -25.24
CA ARG A 156 27.72 -8.05 -26.39
C ARG A 156 27.26 -7.08 -27.49
N PRO A 157 28.19 -6.47 -28.27
CA PRO A 157 27.82 -5.69 -29.44
C PRO A 157 26.94 -6.49 -30.40
N GLY A 158 25.89 -5.84 -30.93
CA GLY A 158 24.91 -6.46 -31.82
C GLY A 158 23.64 -6.95 -31.13
N GLN A 159 23.58 -6.98 -29.79
CA GLN A 159 22.33 -7.23 -29.07
C GLN A 159 21.41 -6.01 -29.10
N THR A 160 20.12 -6.27 -29.23
CA THR A 160 19.04 -5.28 -29.09
C THR A 160 18.78 -4.95 -27.62
N GLU A 161 18.19 -3.79 -27.35
CA GLU A 161 17.77 -3.40 -26.00
C GLU A 161 16.75 -4.38 -25.39
N TYR A 162 15.91 -5.01 -26.23
CA TYR A 162 14.97 -6.04 -25.80
C TYR A 162 15.68 -7.30 -25.30
N GLU A 163 16.73 -7.76 -25.96
CA GLU A 163 17.51 -8.92 -25.51
C GLU A 163 18.25 -8.64 -24.20
N ILE A 164 18.76 -7.43 -24.04
CA ILE A 164 19.41 -6.99 -22.80
C ILE A 164 18.37 -6.90 -21.67
N SER A 165 17.20 -6.33 -21.93
CA SER A 165 16.10 -6.23 -20.96
C SER A 165 15.59 -7.61 -20.53
N ALA A 166 15.39 -8.53 -21.49
CA ALA A 166 14.99 -9.90 -21.21
C ALA A 166 16.02 -10.64 -20.33
N ARG A 167 17.32 -10.40 -20.57
CA ARG A 167 18.37 -10.93 -19.71
C ARG A 167 18.31 -10.35 -18.31
N LEU A 168 18.18 -9.03 -18.17
CA LEU A 168 18.06 -8.40 -16.85
C LEU A 168 16.86 -8.93 -16.07
N ALA A 169 15.72 -9.11 -16.73
CA ALA A 169 14.53 -9.72 -16.12
C ALA A 169 14.81 -11.16 -15.65
N TYR A 170 15.46 -11.98 -16.49
CA TYR A 170 15.84 -13.35 -16.13
C TYR A 170 16.78 -13.40 -14.90
N GLU A 171 17.78 -12.52 -14.84
CA GLU A 171 18.71 -12.48 -13.70
C GLU A 171 18.04 -11.95 -12.42
N ALA A 172 17.01 -11.10 -12.54
CA ALA A 172 16.25 -10.57 -11.41
C ALA A 172 15.25 -11.58 -10.81
N ASP A 173 14.78 -12.55 -11.60
CA ASP A 173 13.83 -13.59 -11.19
C ASP A 173 14.49 -14.86 -10.59
N ARG A 174 15.83 -14.95 -10.60
CA ARG A 174 16.60 -16.09 -10.07
C ARG A 174 16.79 -16.04 -8.55
#